data_AF-A0A1A1YIZ8-F1
#
_entry.id   AF-A0A1A1YIZ8-F1
#
_cell.length_a   1.000
_cell.length_b   1.000
_cell.length_c   1.000
_cell.angle_alpha   90.00
_cell.angle_beta   90.00
_cell.angle_gamma   90.00
#
_symmetry.space_group_name_H-M   'P 1'
#
loop_
_entity.id
_entity.type
_entity.pdbx_description
1 polymer ?
#
loop_
_entity_poly.entity_id
_entity_poly.type
_entity_poly.pdbx_seq_one_letter_code
_entity_poly.pdbx_strand_id
1 'polypeptide(L)'
;MRAVVLRDGGLTVRETADPVPGPGQLLIRPLSAAICASDNDSVSVTAATHKGATIQFGGGPHPVDWYGTIDAVVSGRLDTLPSIGRVIGLDEVPDAVDLARKSQGPPRVVVHPTAT
;
A
#
# COMPACT_ATOMS: atom_id res chain seq x y z
N MET A 1 18.45 17.34 -2.99
CA MET A 1 18.25 15.87 -3.03
C MET A 1 18.10 15.32 -4.45
N ARG A 2 18.48 14.05 -4.65
CA ARG A 2 18.09 13.23 -5.82
C ARG A 2 16.62 12.83 -5.69
N ALA A 3 15.82 13.10 -6.73
CA ALA A 3 14.40 12.75 -6.78
C ALA A 3 14.02 12.14 -8.14
N VAL A 4 13.02 11.25 -8.13
CA VAL A 4 12.34 10.80 -9.35
C VAL A 4 11.20 11.79 -9.63
N VAL A 5 11.10 12.28 -10.86
CA VAL A 5 10.11 13.25 -11.30
C VAL A 5 9.32 12.67 -12.46
N LEU A 6 7.99 12.62 -12.34
CA LEU A 6 7.06 12.33 -13.43
C LEU A 6 6.63 13.64 -14.11
N ARG A 7 6.96 13.80 -15.38
CA ARG A 7 6.46 14.90 -16.22
C ARG A 7 6.19 14.39 -17.62
N ASP A 8 5.09 14.84 -18.22
CA ASP A 8 4.71 14.50 -19.60
C ASP A 8 4.73 12.99 -19.88
N GLY A 9 4.31 12.19 -18.89
CA GLY A 9 4.29 10.72 -18.96
C GLY A 9 5.65 10.04 -18.81
N GLY A 10 6.74 10.79 -18.62
CA GLY A 10 8.10 10.25 -18.45
C GLY A 10 8.61 10.37 -17.02
N LEU A 11 9.25 9.29 -16.53
CA LEU A 11 9.96 9.28 -15.25
C LEU A 11 11.45 9.59 -15.46
N THR A 12 11.98 10.59 -14.75
CA THR A 12 13.42 10.92 -14.78
C THR A 12 13.98 11.15 -13.38
N VAL A 13 15.24 10.76 -13.15
CA VAL A 13 15.95 11.12 -11.91
C VAL A 13 16.63 12.46 -12.12
N ARG A 14 16.46 13.40 -11.17
CA ARG A 14 17.09 14.72 -11.20
C ARG A 14 17.58 15.13 -9.82
N GLU A 15 18.55 16.04 -9.81
CA GLU A 15 18.89 16.81 -8.62
C GLU A 15 17.90 17.97 -8.47
N THR A 16 17.38 18.16 -7.26
CA THR A 16 16.48 19.26 -6.90
C THR A 16 16.82 19.79 -5.52
N ALA A 17 16.41 21.02 -5.21
CA ALA A 17 16.49 21.54 -3.85
C ALA A 17 15.66 20.66 -2.89
N ASP A 18 16.08 20.61 -1.63
CA ASP A 18 15.29 19.96 -0.60
C ASP A 18 14.00 20.78 -0.38
N PRO A 19 12.84 20.10 -0.19
CA PRO A 19 11.58 20.81 -0.03
C PRO A 19 11.56 21.61 1.28
N VAL A 20 11.10 22.85 1.20
CA VAL A 20 10.92 23.74 2.36
C VAL A 20 9.46 23.68 2.79
N PRO A 21 9.14 23.26 4.03
CA PRO A 21 7.75 23.17 4.48
C PRO A 21 7.12 24.56 4.62
N GLY A 22 5.88 24.70 4.12
CA GLY A 22 5.04 25.88 4.37
C GLY A 22 4.32 25.82 5.73
N PRO A 23 3.51 26.83 6.07
CA PRO A 23 2.72 26.84 7.29
C PRO A 23 1.83 25.59 7.43
N GLY A 24 1.99 24.84 8.54
CA GLY A 24 1.24 23.60 8.80
C GLY A 24 1.81 22.34 8.14
N GLN A 25 2.92 22.44 7.41
CA GLN A 25 3.62 21.30 6.81
C GLN A 25 4.83 20.89 7.67
N LEU A 26 5.19 19.61 7.61
CA LEU A 26 6.39 19.06 8.25
C LEU A 26 7.27 18.43 7.18
N LEU A 27 8.57 18.75 7.21
CA LEU A 27 9.57 18.03 6.44
C LEU A 27 9.94 16.77 7.23
N ILE A 28 9.59 15.60 6.70
CA ILE A 28 9.94 14.31 7.31
C ILE A 28 11.00 13.61 6.46
N ARG A 29 11.94 12.92 7.12
CA ARG A 29 12.88 12.01 6.46
C ARG A 29 12.25 10.61 6.44
N PRO A 30 11.69 10.13 5.32
CA PRO A 30 11.12 8.80 5.26
C PRO A 30 12.23 7.74 5.45
N LEU A 31 12.01 6.82 6.40
CA LEU A 31 12.88 5.65 6.62
C LEU A 31 12.37 4.41 5.86
N SER A 32 11.06 4.34 5.62
CA SER A 32 10.36 3.33 4.82
C SER A 32 9.00 3.89 4.41
N ALA A 33 8.53 3.60 3.20
CA ALA A 33 7.20 3.96 2.73
C ALA A 33 6.61 2.82 1.90
N ALA A 34 5.41 2.35 2.25
CA ALA A 34 4.54 1.66 1.33
C ALA A 34 3.64 2.71 0.65
N ILE A 35 3.68 2.78 -0.67
CA ILE A 35 2.94 3.77 -1.45
C ILE A 35 1.49 3.30 -1.60
N CYS A 36 0.56 4.00 -0.97
CA CYS A 36 -0.71 4.31 -1.61
C CYS A 36 -0.45 5.62 -2.37
N ALA A 37 -0.55 5.60 -3.71
CA ALA A 37 -0.22 6.75 -4.54
C ALA A 37 -1.35 7.82 -4.52
N SER A 38 -1.79 8.22 -3.33
CA SER A 38 -2.81 9.25 -3.14
C SER A 38 -2.19 10.47 -2.46
N ASP A 39 -2.08 11.57 -3.21
CA ASP A 39 -1.43 12.81 -2.76
C ASP A 39 -2.32 13.69 -1.84
N ASN A 40 -3.47 13.19 -1.37
CA ASN A 40 -4.53 14.04 -0.79
C ASN A 40 -4.80 13.85 0.71
N ASP A 41 -3.96 13.12 1.44
CA ASP A 41 -4.17 12.94 2.88
C ASP A 41 -3.51 14.06 3.69
N SER A 42 -4.29 14.73 4.55
CA SER A 42 -3.80 15.79 5.46
C SER A 42 -4.31 15.57 6.88
N VAL A 43 -3.52 16.01 7.87
CA VAL A 43 -3.88 15.95 9.29
C VAL A 43 -3.67 17.31 9.95
N SER A 44 -4.67 17.77 10.71
CA SER A 44 -4.55 18.99 11.51
C SER A 44 -3.63 18.75 12.71
N VAL A 45 -2.59 19.58 12.85
CA VAL A 45 -1.63 19.51 13.97
C VAL A 45 -2.34 19.70 15.32
N THR A 46 -3.22 20.69 15.44
CA THR A 46 -3.96 20.93 16.70
C THR A 46 -4.83 19.74 17.08
N ALA A 47 -5.55 19.15 16.11
CA ALA A 47 -6.40 17.99 16.36
C ALA A 47 -5.57 16.75 16.72
N ALA A 48 -4.44 16.54 16.04
CA ALA A 48 -3.52 15.45 16.34
C ALA A 48 -2.95 15.58 17.76
N THR A 49 -2.51 16.77 18.15
CA THR A 49 -1.98 17.03 19.51
C THR A 49 -3.04 16.82 20.58
N HIS A 50 -4.25 17.39 20.42
CA HIS A 50 -5.32 17.20 21.41
C HIS A 50 -5.76 15.75 21.55
N LYS A 51 -5.70 14.97 20.46
CA LYS A 51 -6.07 13.55 20.47
C LYS A 51 -4.89 12.63 20.81
N GLY A 52 -3.69 13.17 21.01
CA GLY A 52 -2.47 12.38 21.23
C GLY A 52 -2.17 11.43 20.07
N ALA A 53 -2.45 11.84 18.84
CA ALA A 53 -2.31 10.99 17.67
C ALA A 53 -0.83 10.63 17.40
N THR A 54 -0.56 9.35 17.21
CA THR A 54 0.75 8.83 16.77
C THR A 54 0.65 8.41 15.31
N ILE A 55 1.57 8.88 14.46
CA ILE A 55 1.63 8.49 13.04
C ILE A 55 2.79 7.51 12.87
N GLN A 56 2.45 6.26 12.54
CA GLN A 56 3.43 5.24 12.15
C GLN A 56 3.20 4.89 10.68
N PHE A 57 4.21 5.12 9.84
CA PHE A 57 4.17 4.68 8.45
C PHE A 57 4.49 3.19 8.39
N GLY A 58 3.70 2.44 7.63
CA GLY A 58 3.92 1.01 7.41
C GLY A 58 5.19 0.74 6.62
N GLY A 59 5.94 -0.27 7.05
CA GLY A 59 6.88 -1.03 6.22
C GLY A 59 6.31 -2.42 5.93
N GLY A 60 7.00 -3.22 5.12
CA GLY A 60 6.68 -4.64 5.03
C GLY A 60 6.77 -5.30 6.42
N PRO A 61 5.97 -6.36 6.68
CA PRO A 61 5.98 -7.06 7.96
C PRO A 61 7.38 -7.58 8.33
N HIS A 62 7.73 -7.51 9.63
CA HIS A 62 8.98 -8.09 10.13
C HIS A 62 8.92 -9.62 9.99
N PRO A 63 10.04 -10.35 9.80
CA PRO A 63 10.06 -11.81 9.72
C PRO A 63 9.24 -12.54 10.79
N VAL A 64 9.22 -12.01 12.02
CA VAL A 64 8.45 -12.59 13.15
C VAL A 64 6.93 -12.46 12.96
N ASP A 65 6.46 -11.41 12.29
CA ASP A 65 5.04 -11.18 12.04
C ASP A 65 4.49 -12.20 11.03
N TRP A 66 5.34 -12.65 10.08
CA TRP A 66 4.99 -13.71 9.14
C TRP A 66 4.71 -15.02 9.86
N TYR A 67 5.63 -15.48 10.70
CA TYR A 67 5.47 -16.75 11.43
C TYR A 67 4.26 -16.71 12.36
N GLY A 68 4.08 -15.60 13.10
CA GLY A 68 2.91 -15.45 13.97
C GLY A 68 1.58 -15.48 13.21
N THR A 69 1.54 -14.91 11.99
CA THR A 69 0.36 -14.95 11.13
C THR A 69 0.10 -16.36 10.60
N ILE A 70 1.14 -17.06 10.13
CA ILE A 70 1.03 -18.45 9.66
C ILE A 70 0.53 -19.35 10.79
N ASP A 71 1.08 -19.22 11.99
CA ASP A 71 0.63 -19.99 13.15
C ASP A 71 -0.84 -19.72 13.49
N ALA A 72 -1.31 -18.48 13.34
CA ALA A 72 -2.71 -18.13 13.55
C ALA A 72 -3.64 -18.79 12.52
N VAL A 73 -3.20 -18.86 11.26
CA VAL A 73 -3.94 -19.55 10.19
C VAL A 73 -3.97 -21.05 10.44
N VAL A 74 -2.81 -21.66 10.68
CA VAL A 74 -2.68 -23.11 10.88
C VAL A 74 -3.45 -23.57 12.12
N SER A 75 -3.44 -22.78 13.20
CA SER A 75 -4.19 -23.12 14.42
C SER A 75 -5.70 -22.84 14.32
N GLY A 76 -6.20 -22.34 13.18
CA GLY A 76 -7.61 -21.97 12.99
C GLY A 76 -8.06 -20.72 13.75
N ARG A 77 -7.13 -19.95 14.33
CA ARG A 77 -7.45 -18.66 14.97
C ARG A 77 -7.73 -17.56 13.96
N LEU A 78 -7.27 -17.74 12.72
CA LEU A 78 -7.48 -16.82 11.61
C LEU A 78 -7.92 -17.59 10.37
N ASP A 79 -9.19 -17.46 9.98
CA ASP A 79 -9.66 -17.92 8.68
C ASP A 79 -9.40 -16.83 7.63
N THR A 80 -8.59 -17.15 6.62
CA THR A 80 -8.26 -16.24 5.52
C THR A 80 -9.19 -16.36 4.33
N LEU A 81 -10.01 -17.41 4.24
CA LEU A 81 -10.88 -17.68 3.09
C LEU A 81 -11.86 -16.54 2.79
N PRO A 82 -12.47 -15.84 3.78
CA PRO A 82 -13.37 -14.73 3.52
C PRO A 82 -12.72 -13.55 2.79
N SER A 83 -11.38 -13.45 2.82
CA SER A 83 -10.66 -12.41 2.08
C SER A 83 -10.60 -12.68 0.58
N ILE A 84 -10.84 -13.92 0.13
CA ILE A 84 -10.76 -14.32 -1.28
C ILE A 84 -12.12 -14.04 -1.93
N GLY A 85 -12.19 -13.04 -2.80
CA GLY A 85 -13.42 -12.71 -3.51
C GLY A 85 -13.63 -13.52 -4.79
N ARG A 86 -12.55 -14.01 -5.41
CA ARG A 86 -12.61 -14.91 -6.58
C ARG A 86 -11.33 -15.74 -6.68
N VAL A 87 -11.48 -17.00 -7.08
CA VAL A 87 -10.39 -17.86 -7.55
C VAL A 87 -10.54 -18.01 -9.07
N ILE A 88 -9.43 -17.86 -9.80
CA ILE A 88 -9.43 -17.91 -11.27
C ILE A 88 -8.34 -18.84 -11.80
N GLY A 89 -8.55 -19.35 -13.02
CA GLY A 89 -7.53 -20.02 -13.82
C GLY A 89 -6.59 -19.02 -14.52
N LEU A 90 -5.61 -19.53 -15.27
CA LEU A 90 -4.64 -18.69 -15.99
C LEU A 90 -5.28 -17.88 -17.14
N ASP A 91 -6.27 -18.46 -17.83
CA ASP A 91 -6.91 -17.83 -18.98
C ASP A 91 -7.73 -16.58 -18.61
N GLU A 92 -8.15 -16.48 -17.35
CA GLU A 92 -8.97 -15.37 -16.83
C GLU A 92 -8.12 -14.20 -16.28
N VAL A 93 -6.79 -14.36 -16.22
CA VAL A 93 -5.88 -13.34 -15.66
C VAL A 93 -5.98 -11.99 -16.39
N PRO A 94 -6.02 -11.91 -17.74
CA PRO A 94 -6.13 -10.64 -18.45
C PRO A 94 -7.38 -9.84 -18.02
N ASP A 95 -8.54 -10.49 -17.98
CA ASP A 95 -9.80 -9.87 -17.58
C ASP A 95 -9.78 -9.41 -16.12
N ALA A 96 -9.17 -10.21 -15.23
CA ALA A 96 -9.03 -9.85 -13.82
C ALA A 96 -8.16 -8.60 -13.61
N VAL A 97 -7.09 -8.45 -14.38
CA VAL A 97 -6.24 -7.25 -14.37
C VAL A 97 -7.00 -6.03 -14.88
N ASP A 98 -7.80 -6.19 -15.94
CA ASP A 98 -8.64 -5.11 -16.47
C ASP A 98 -9.71 -4.63 -15.48
N LEU A 99 -10.33 -5.55 -14.75
CA LEU A 99 -11.27 -5.23 -13.68
C LEU A 99 -10.57 -4.51 -12.51
N ALA A 100 -9.38 -4.95 -12.12
CA ALA A 100 -8.60 -4.30 -11.06
C ALA A 100 -8.23 -2.86 -11.43
N ARG A 101 -7.82 -2.61 -12.68
CA ARG A 101 -7.49 -1.26 -13.19
C ARG A 101 -8.67 -0.29 -13.10
N LYS A 102 -9.90 -0.80 -13.25
CA LYS A 102 -11.14 -0.02 -13.22
C LYS A 102 -11.76 0.06 -11.81
N SER A 103 -11.13 -0.56 -10.82
CA SER A 103 -11.70 -0.73 -9.47
C SER A 103 -13.08 -1.42 -9.48
N GLN A 104 -13.28 -2.36 -10.42
CA GLN A 104 -14.53 -3.12 -10.61
C GLN A 104 -14.38 -4.61 -10.27
N GLY A 105 -13.22 -5.03 -9.77
CA GLY A 105 -12.95 -6.40 -9.32
C GLY A 105 -13.18 -6.59 -7.81
N PRO A 106 -13.18 -7.85 -7.33
CA PRO A 106 -13.22 -8.13 -5.91
C PRO A 106 -11.93 -7.63 -5.20
N PRO A 107 -11.96 -7.46 -3.86
CA PRO A 107 -10.81 -6.97 -3.09
C PRO A 107 -9.54 -7.83 -3.24
N ARG A 108 -9.71 -9.13 -3.51
CA ARG A 108 -8.61 -10.08 -3.71
C ARG A 108 -9.04 -11.16 -4.69
N VAL A 109 -8.19 -11.38 -5.70
CA VAL A 109 -8.27 -12.49 -6.66
C VAL A 109 -7.09 -13.41 -6.40
N VAL A 110 -7.33 -14.72 -6.35
CA VAL A 110 -6.28 -15.75 -6.26
C VAL A 110 -6.22 -16.49 -7.59
N VAL A 111 -5.03 -16.51 -8.21
CA VAL A 111 -4.80 -17.32 -9.40
C VAL A 111 -4.45 -18.73 -8.94
N HIS A 112 -5.28 -19.70 -9.29
CA HIS A 112 -5.00 -21.11 -9.08
C HIS A 112 -4.62 -21.71 -10.45
N PRO A 113 -3.31 -21.94 -10.72
CA PRO A 113 -2.83 -22.19 -12.08
C PRO A 113 -3.32 -23.50 -12.71
N THR A 114 -3.92 -24.39 -11.91
CA THR A 114 -4.52 -25.66 -12.35
C THR A 114 -6.04 -25.71 -12.15
N ALA A 115 -6.68 -24.60 -11.74
CA ALA A 115 -8.12 -24.54 -11.72
C ALA A 115 -8.62 -24.38 -13.17
N THR A 116 -9.44 -25.33 -13.60
CA THR A 116 -10.20 -25.29 -14.85
C THR A 116 -11.47 -24.47 -14.69
#